data_AF-A0A484KKZ5-F1
#
_entry.id   AF-A0A484KKZ5-F1
#
_cell.length_a   1.000
_cell.length_b   1.000
_cell.length_c   1.000
_cell.angle_alpha   90.00
_cell.angle_beta   90.00
_cell.angle_gamma   90.00
#
_symmetry.space_group_name_H-M   'P 1'
#
loop_
_entity.id
_entity.type
_entity.pdbx_description
1 polymer ?
#
loop_
_entity_poly.entity_id
_entity_poly.type
_entity_poly.pdbx_seq_one_letter_code
_entity_poly.pdbx_strand_id
1 'polypeptide(L)'
;MFAGMVKSGETILENWMKRDGDDVEVFEQFSLLASELVSNTAFGKNCLEANNKSPHMGWVVKKNDAIESKKHEQSKTLEELFRKGFPGKPFATKQESEKNNKYSNEEIAHECMAFCFVGCTATASILGWMVHMLSRDKNLQERARKEVIEIFGCEDINPEGIEKLTVMDKILEVV
;
A
#
# COMPACT_ATOMS: atom_id res chain seq x y z
N MET A 1 10.25 6.26 8.79
CA MET A 1 9.65 5.61 7.62
C MET A 1 9.93 4.10 7.64
N PHE A 2 11.20 3.70 7.56
CA PHE A 2 11.63 2.30 7.57
C PHE A 2 10.99 1.42 8.67
N ALA A 3 11.13 1.77 9.95
CA ALA A 3 10.53 1.02 11.05
C ALA A 3 8.98 0.93 10.97
N GLY A 4 8.32 1.90 10.33
CA GLY A 4 6.89 1.83 10.07
C GLY A 4 6.54 0.77 9.02
N MET A 5 7.36 0.65 7.97
CA MET A 5 7.18 -0.35 6.92
C MET A 5 7.39 -1.77 7.45
N VAL A 6 8.42 -1.97 8.28
CA VAL A 6 8.68 -3.26 8.95
C VAL A 6 7.47 -3.64 9.81
N LYS A 7 7.00 -2.73 10.66
CA LYS A 7 5.83 -2.97 11.52
C LYS A 7 4.54 -3.31 10.76
N SER A 8 4.27 -2.63 9.64
CA SER A 8 3.10 -2.96 8.82
C SER A 8 3.23 -4.36 8.18
N GLY A 9 4.44 -4.76 7.78
CA GLY A 9 4.73 -6.12 7.31
C GLY A 9 4.51 -7.19 8.38
N GLU A 10 5.04 -6.96 9.58
CA GLU A 10 4.85 -7.84 10.75
C GLU A 10 3.37 -8.05 11.07
N THR A 11 2.59 -6.96 11.07
CA THR A 11 1.15 -7.00 11.35
C THR A 11 0.39 -7.93 10.39
N ILE A 12 0.77 -7.95 9.12
CA ILE A 12 0.15 -8.84 8.12
C ILE A 12 0.54 -10.29 8.37
N LEU A 13 1.82 -10.55 8.67
CA LEU A 13 2.30 -11.89 8.97
C LEU A 13 1.61 -12.44 10.22
N GLU A 14 1.49 -11.66 11.29
CA GLU A 14 0.75 -12.03 12.50
C GLU A 14 -0.72 -12.36 12.19
N ASN A 15 -1.35 -11.60 11.30
CA ASN A 15 -2.73 -11.84 10.89
C ASN A 15 -2.87 -13.11 10.02
N TRP A 16 -1.87 -13.44 9.21
CA TRP A 16 -1.86 -14.67 8.42
C TRP A 16 -1.56 -15.89 9.28
N MET A 17 -0.68 -15.78 10.27
CA MET A 17 -0.39 -16.86 11.23
C MET A 17 -1.60 -17.29 12.06
N LYS A 18 -2.56 -16.38 12.28
CA LYS A 18 -3.83 -16.69 12.97
C LYS A 18 -4.82 -17.49 12.10
N ARG A 19 -4.59 -17.58 10.79
CA ARG A 19 -5.44 -18.32 9.84
C ARG A 19 -4.89 -19.74 9.75
N ASP A 20 -5.59 -20.71 10.31
CA ASP A 20 -5.14 -22.11 10.37
C ASP A 20 -5.42 -22.83 9.04
N GLY A 21 -4.53 -22.66 8.06
CA GLY A 21 -4.59 -23.37 6.77
C GLY A 21 -5.65 -22.86 5.78
N ASP A 22 -6.38 -21.79 6.12
CA ASP A 22 -7.33 -21.16 5.22
C ASP A 22 -6.63 -20.44 4.05
N ASP A 23 -7.24 -20.51 2.86
CA ASP A 23 -6.78 -19.76 1.69
C ASP A 23 -6.81 -18.25 1.95
N VAL A 24 -5.73 -17.56 1.55
CA VAL A 24 -5.58 -16.12 1.70
C VAL A 24 -5.65 -15.43 0.35
N GLU A 25 -6.65 -14.56 0.18
CA GLU A 25 -6.67 -13.62 -0.93
C GLU A 25 -5.64 -12.50 -0.70
N VAL A 26 -4.43 -12.69 -1.23
CA VAL A 26 -3.27 -11.81 -0.97
C VAL A 26 -3.44 -10.39 -1.53
N PHE A 27 -4.15 -10.22 -2.64
CA PHE A 27 -4.29 -8.92 -3.30
C PHE A 27 -5.08 -7.90 -2.46
N GLU A 28 -6.15 -8.35 -1.79
CA GLU A 28 -6.93 -7.49 -0.88
C GLU A 28 -6.07 -7.03 0.30
N GLN A 29 -5.29 -7.95 0.88
CA GLN A 29 -4.40 -7.65 2.01
C GLN A 29 -3.27 -6.69 1.59
N PHE A 30 -2.69 -6.88 0.41
CA PHE A 30 -1.68 -5.97 -0.13
C PHE A 30 -2.25 -4.60 -0.50
N SER A 31 -3.50 -4.52 -0.94
CA SER A 31 -4.16 -3.23 -1.21
C SER A 31 -4.32 -2.40 0.07
N LEU A 32 -4.70 -3.05 1.18
CA LEU A 32 -4.78 -2.40 2.49
C LEU A 32 -3.40 -1.96 2.99
N LEU A 33 -2.39 -2.85 2.90
CA LEU A 33 -1.00 -2.53 3.25
C LEU A 33 -0.50 -1.32 2.46
N ALA A 34 -0.66 -1.36 1.14
CA ALA A 34 -0.18 -0.32 0.25
C ALA A 34 -0.85 1.02 0.56
N SER A 35 -2.16 1.00 0.85
CA SER A 35 -2.90 2.18 1.35
C SER A 35 -2.25 2.80 2.57
N GLU A 36 -1.99 1.99 3.60
CA GLU A 36 -1.36 2.47 4.83
C GLU A 36 0.07 2.99 4.59
N LEU A 37 0.88 2.24 3.84
CA LEU A 37 2.29 2.57 3.60
C LEU A 37 2.44 3.85 2.80
N VAL A 38 1.72 3.97 1.68
CA VAL A 38 1.80 5.12 0.78
C VAL A 38 1.27 6.36 1.49
N SER A 39 0.14 6.27 2.20
CA SER A 39 -0.41 7.42 2.94
C SER A 39 0.52 7.86 4.06
N ASN A 40 1.04 6.93 4.86
CA ASN A 40 1.92 7.24 5.99
C ASN A 40 3.26 7.79 5.54
N THR A 41 3.76 7.34 4.39
CA THR A 41 5.01 7.83 3.79
C THR A 41 4.84 9.23 3.24
N ALA A 42 3.79 9.47 2.44
CA ALA A 42 3.59 10.74 1.76
C ALA A 42 3.10 11.84 2.71
N PHE A 43 2.26 11.50 3.69
CA PHE A 43 1.53 12.48 4.51
C PHE A 43 1.74 12.32 6.02
N GLY A 44 2.46 11.29 6.46
CA GLY A 44 2.64 10.98 7.88
C GLY A 44 1.43 10.26 8.50
N LYS A 45 1.65 9.68 9.69
CA LYS A 45 0.64 8.90 10.43
C LYS A 45 -0.62 9.71 10.78
N ASN A 46 -0.48 11.03 10.94
CA ASN A 46 -1.54 11.92 11.39
C ASN A 46 -2.49 12.39 10.27
N CYS A 47 -2.24 12.03 9.00
CA CYS A 47 -3.15 12.36 7.90
C CYS A 47 -4.47 11.58 8.01
N LEU A 48 -4.39 10.36 8.56
CA LEU A 48 -5.54 9.53 8.92
C LEU A 48 -6.28 10.09 10.14
N GLU A 49 -5.55 10.64 11.11
CA GLU A 49 -6.09 11.24 12.34
C GLU A 49 -6.71 12.63 12.16
N ALA A 50 -6.74 13.18 10.93
CA ALA A 50 -7.43 14.44 10.61
C ALA A 50 -8.97 14.28 10.60
N ASN A 51 -9.50 13.55 11.56
CA ASN A 51 -10.90 13.47 11.89
C ASN A 51 -11.24 14.73 12.71
N ASN A 52 -11.57 15.83 12.01
CA ASN A 52 -12.47 16.91 12.46
C ASN A 52 -12.46 18.18 11.59
N LYS A 53 -11.79 18.20 10.42
CA LYS A 53 -11.82 19.39 9.53
C LYS A 53 -12.14 19.12 8.05
N SER A 54 -12.21 17.86 7.62
CA SER A 54 -12.64 17.54 6.25
C SER A 54 -13.46 16.24 6.24
N PRO A 55 -14.79 16.30 5.99
CA PRO A 55 -15.66 15.13 5.98
C PRO A 55 -15.33 14.12 4.86
N HIS A 56 -14.42 14.45 3.93
CA HIS A 56 -14.00 13.58 2.84
C HIS A 56 -12.80 12.67 3.12
N MET A 57 -12.03 12.89 4.21
CA MET A 57 -10.89 12.02 4.56
C MET A 57 -11.22 11.02 5.69
N GLY A 58 -12.37 11.17 6.36
CA GLY A 58 -12.81 10.29 7.45
C GLY A 58 -13.13 8.84 7.05
N TRP A 59 -13.03 8.48 5.77
CA TRP A 59 -13.32 7.12 5.28
C TRP A 59 -12.15 6.14 5.46
N VAL A 60 -10.91 6.65 5.53
CA VAL A 60 -9.74 5.76 5.66
C VAL A 60 -9.62 5.20 7.07
N VAL A 61 -10.01 5.95 8.11
CA VAL A 61 -10.01 5.49 9.52
C VAL A 61 -11.27 4.72 9.90
N LYS A 62 -12.46 5.14 9.48
CA LYS A 62 -13.72 4.41 9.79
C LYS A 62 -13.73 2.97 9.29
N LYS A 63 -12.86 2.64 8.32
CA LYS A 63 -12.73 1.29 7.82
C LYS A 63 -11.86 0.38 8.69
N ASN A 64 -10.86 0.88 9.42
CA ASN A 64 -10.00 0.05 10.28
C ASN A 64 -10.78 -0.69 11.38
N ASP A 65 -11.79 -0.05 11.97
CA ASP A 65 -12.67 -0.69 12.97
C ASP A 65 -13.74 -1.62 12.35
N ALA A 66 -13.96 -1.54 11.03
CA ALA A 66 -14.95 -2.33 10.31
C ALA A 66 -14.34 -3.50 9.50
N ILE A 67 -13.02 -3.69 9.56
CA ILE A 67 -12.25 -4.66 8.75
C ILE A 67 -12.63 -6.12 9.05
N GLU A 68 -13.14 -6.42 10.25
CA GLU A 68 -13.40 -7.82 10.62
C GLU A 68 -14.62 -8.47 9.94
N SER A 69 -15.58 -7.74 9.36
CA SER A 69 -16.86 -8.38 8.99
C SER A 69 -17.22 -8.59 7.51
N LYS A 70 -16.70 -7.85 6.50
CA LYS A 70 -17.20 -8.03 5.10
C LYS A 70 -16.21 -7.65 3.98
N LYS A 71 -15.43 -8.64 3.50
CA LYS A 71 -14.45 -8.53 2.40
C LYS A 71 -15.03 -8.15 1.02
N HIS A 72 -16.19 -8.68 0.65
CA HIS A 72 -16.75 -8.47 -0.71
C HIS A 72 -17.42 -7.09 -0.94
N GLU A 73 -17.79 -6.40 0.15
CA GLU A 73 -18.41 -5.06 0.11
C GLU A 73 -17.33 -3.96 0.01
N GLN A 74 -16.12 -4.24 0.52
CA GLN A 74 -15.03 -3.26 0.61
C GLN A 74 -14.42 -2.91 -0.75
N SER A 75 -14.20 -3.89 -1.63
CA SER A 75 -13.73 -3.65 -3.02
C SER A 75 -14.71 -2.75 -3.77
N LYS A 76 -16.01 -3.05 -3.70
CA LYS A 76 -17.06 -2.22 -4.32
C LYS A 76 -17.11 -0.81 -3.74
N THR A 77 -16.96 -0.67 -2.43
CA THR A 77 -16.97 0.64 -1.76
C THR A 77 -15.69 1.44 -2.03
N LEU A 78 -14.53 0.78 -2.17
CA LEU A 78 -13.27 1.39 -2.58
C LEU A 78 -13.41 1.90 -4.01
N GLU A 79 -13.85 1.05 -4.94
CA GLU A 79 -14.13 1.42 -6.33
C GLU A 79 -15.19 2.52 -6.46
N GLU A 80 -16.22 2.51 -5.62
CA GLU A 80 -17.28 3.52 -5.64
C GLU A 80 -16.82 4.85 -5.03
N LEU A 81 -15.92 4.81 -4.03
CA LEU A 81 -15.23 6.00 -3.51
C LEU A 81 -14.17 6.52 -4.49
N PHE A 82 -13.49 5.66 -5.26
CA PHE A 82 -12.62 6.06 -6.37
C PHE A 82 -13.43 6.66 -7.53
N ARG A 83 -14.57 6.07 -7.87
CA ARG A 83 -15.50 6.57 -8.90
C ARG A 83 -16.14 7.90 -8.51
N LYS A 84 -16.47 8.09 -7.24
CA LYS A 84 -16.99 9.36 -6.69
C LYS A 84 -15.88 10.39 -6.46
N GLY A 85 -14.65 9.93 -6.19
CA GLY A 85 -13.47 10.75 -5.91
C GLY A 85 -12.80 11.34 -7.16
N PHE A 86 -13.00 10.72 -8.33
CA PHE A 86 -12.64 11.31 -9.63
C PHE A 86 -13.89 11.87 -10.32
N PRO A 87 -14.30 13.13 -10.07
CA PRO A 87 -15.35 13.78 -10.85
C PRO A 87 -14.84 14.12 -12.25
N GLY A 88 -14.63 13.11 -13.11
CA GLY A 88 -14.57 13.20 -14.58
C GLY A 88 -13.65 14.25 -15.22
N LYS A 89 -12.77 14.91 -14.47
CA LYS A 89 -11.85 15.92 -14.99
C LYS A 89 -10.45 15.31 -15.07
N PRO A 90 -9.88 15.22 -16.29
CA PRO A 90 -8.55 14.66 -16.49
C PRO A 90 -7.48 15.38 -15.68
N PHE A 91 -6.43 14.64 -15.32
CA PHE A 91 -5.12 15.15 -14.91
C PHE A 91 -4.75 16.35 -15.81
N ALA A 92 -4.45 17.47 -15.17
CA ALA A 92 -4.60 18.84 -15.66
C ALA A 92 -4.25 19.09 -17.15
N THR A 93 -5.10 19.87 -17.82
CA THR A 93 -4.67 20.77 -18.90
C THR A 93 -5.25 22.16 -18.63
N LYS A 94 -4.47 23.01 -17.97
CA LYS A 94 -4.53 24.45 -18.23
C LYS A 94 -3.14 24.93 -18.60
N GLN A 95 -3.01 25.21 -19.90
CA GLN A 95 -2.07 26.19 -20.41
C GLN A 95 -2.13 27.46 -19.56
N GLU A 96 -0.97 28.09 -19.43
CA GLU A 96 -0.73 29.38 -18.81
C GLU A 96 -1.86 30.38 -19.04
N SER A 97 -2.42 30.90 -17.96
CA SER A 97 -2.85 32.30 -17.91
C SER A 97 -2.70 32.79 -16.48
N GLU A 98 -1.73 33.67 -16.30
CA GLU A 98 -1.43 34.41 -15.08
C GLU A 98 -2.70 34.90 -14.37
N LYS A 99 -2.91 34.46 -13.12
CA LYS A 99 -3.62 35.19 -12.05
C LYS A 99 -3.55 34.40 -10.74
N ASN A 100 -2.68 34.85 -9.82
CA ASN A 100 -2.58 34.45 -8.42
C ASN A 100 -2.71 32.94 -8.14
N ASN A 101 -1.59 32.26 -8.36
CA ASN A 101 -1.40 30.82 -8.23
C ASN A 101 -1.52 30.34 -6.77
N LYS A 102 -2.74 30.20 -6.26
CA LYS A 102 -3.02 29.51 -4.99
C LYS A 102 -4.02 28.39 -5.25
N TYR A 103 -3.51 27.16 -5.31
CA TYR A 103 -4.34 25.95 -5.35
C TYR A 103 -5.35 25.96 -4.20
N SER A 104 -6.58 25.53 -4.47
CA SER A 104 -7.58 25.34 -3.41
C SER A 104 -7.22 24.14 -2.55
N ASN A 105 -7.64 24.14 -1.28
CA ASN A 105 -7.45 22.99 -0.39
C ASN A 105 -8.10 21.71 -0.95
N GLU A 106 -9.22 21.84 -1.66
CA GLU A 106 -9.93 20.75 -2.32
C GLU A 106 -9.13 20.19 -3.51
N GLU A 107 -8.47 21.05 -4.30
CA GLU A 107 -7.64 20.62 -5.43
C GLU A 107 -6.42 19.86 -4.93
N ILE A 108 -5.76 20.38 -3.88
CA ILE A 108 -4.63 19.69 -3.23
C ILE A 108 -5.09 18.33 -2.69
N ALA A 109 -6.25 18.26 -2.04
CA ALA A 109 -6.77 16.99 -1.52
C ALA A 109 -7.05 15.97 -2.63
N HIS A 110 -7.60 16.40 -3.77
CA HIS A 110 -7.86 15.52 -4.92
C HIS A 110 -6.56 14.94 -5.49
N GLU A 111 -5.55 15.78 -5.70
CA GLU A 111 -4.23 15.33 -6.18
C GLU A 111 -3.56 14.37 -5.18
N CYS A 112 -3.66 14.63 -3.88
CA CYS A 112 -3.15 13.72 -2.84
C CYS A 112 -3.87 12.36 -2.85
N MET A 113 -5.19 12.34 -3.05
CA MET A 113 -5.95 11.10 -3.17
C MET A 113 -5.58 10.33 -4.43
N ALA A 114 -5.41 11.01 -5.56
CA ALA A 114 -4.98 10.41 -6.81
C ALA A 114 -3.58 9.79 -6.69
N PHE A 115 -2.64 10.51 -6.04
CA PHE A 115 -1.31 9.99 -5.72
C PHE A 115 -1.38 8.73 -4.86
N CYS A 116 -2.16 8.75 -3.77
CA CYS A 116 -2.39 7.57 -2.96
C CYS A 116 -2.94 6.43 -3.80
N PHE A 117 -3.98 6.66 -4.59
CA PHE A 117 -4.60 5.61 -5.41
C PHE A 117 -3.60 4.93 -6.33
N VAL A 118 -2.91 5.70 -7.16
CA VAL A 118 -1.93 5.17 -8.13
C VAL A 118 -0.81 4.44 -7.39
N GLY A 119 -0.27 5.03 -6.32
CA GLY A 119 0.79 4.41 -5.53
C GLY A 119 0.35 3.09 -4.90
N CYS A 120 -0.84 3.06 -4.30
CA CYS A 120 -1.35 1.89 -3.61
C CYS A 120 -1.63 0.74 -4.58
N THR A 121 -2.29 1.03 -5.71
CA THR A 121 -2.58 0.03 -6.73
C THR A 121 -1.30 -0.53 -7.34
N ALA A 122 -0.32 0.32 -7.64
CA ALA A 122 0.98 -0.14 -8.13
C ALA A 122 1.69 -1.04 -7.13
N THR A 123 1.84 -0.60 -5.87
CA THR A 123 2.51 -1.38 -4.82
C THR A 123 1.78 -2.71 -4.54
N ALA A 124 0.45 -2.71 -4.44
CA ALA A 124 -0.32 -3.93 -4.22
C ALA A 124 -0.19 -4.93 -5.38
N SER A 125 -0.17 -4.42 -6.62
CA SER A 125 0.02 -5.25 -7.81
C SER A 125 1.42 -5.88 -7.83
N ILE A 126 2.46 -5.10 -7.55
CA ILE A 126 3.84 -5.59 -7.49
C ILE A 126 3.97 -6.69 -6.43
N LEU A 127 3.45 -6.47 -5.21
CA LEU A 127 3.43 -7.47 -4.14
C LEU A 127 2.68 -8.74 -4.55
N GLY A 128 1.52 -8.60 -5.19
CA GLY A 128 0.74 -9.73 -5.70
C GLY A 128 1.51 -10.56 -6.72
N TRP A 129 2.15 -9.91 -7.69
CA TRP A 129 2.98 -10.58 -8.69
C TRP A 129 4.23 -11.23 -8.10
N MET A 130 4.90 -10.58 -7.13
CA MET A 130 6.04 -11.17 -6.43
C MET A 130 5.66 -12.49 -5.73
N VAL A 131 4.54 -12.50 -4.98
CA VAL A 131 4.04 -13.73 -4.35
C VAL A 131 3.65 -14.77 -5.41
N HIS A 132 3.00 -14.37 -6.49
CA HIS A 132 2.66 -15.27 -7.59
C HIS A 132 3.91 -15.93 -8.19
N MET A 133 4.96 -15.18 -8.48
CA MET A 133 6.24 -15.69 -9.01
C MET A 133 6.90 -16.67 -8.03
N LEU A 134 7.02 -16.27 -6.75
CA LEU A 134 7.56 -17.11 -5.68
C LEU A 134 6.74 -18.39 -5.46
N SER A 135 5.43 -18.35 -5.67
CA SER A 135 4.56 -19.53 -5.53
C SER A 135 4.75 -20.56 -6.65
N ARG A 136 5.14 -20.10 -7.85
CA ARG A 136 5.29 -20.94 -9.04
C ARG A 136 6.69 -21.52 -9.19
N ASP A 137 7.71 -20.80 -8.73
CA ASP A 137 9.10 -21.23 -8.80
C ASP A 137 9.65 -21.55 -7.40
N LYS A 138 9.63 -22.85 -7.06
CA LYS A 138 10.16 -23.35 -5.78
C LYS A 138 11.66 -23.09 -5.61
N ASN A 139 12.44 -23.08 -6.70
CA ASN A 139 13.88 -22.83 -6.63
C ASN A 139 14.13 -21.35 -6.30
N LEU A 140 13.45 -20.46 -7.00
CA LEU A 140 13.49 -19.02 -6.71
C LEU A 140 13.05 -18.72 -5.27
N GLN A 141 11.97 -19.36 -4.81
CA GLN A 141 11.50 -19.22 -3.44
C GLN A 141 12.53 -19.67 -2.40
N GLU A 142 13.16 -20.83 -2.60
CA GLU A 142 14.16 -21.35 -1.68
C GLU A 142 15.43 -20.49 -1.66
N ARG A 143 15.85 -20.00 -2.82
CA ARG A 143 16.98 -19.07 -2.93
C ARG A 143 16.70 -17.74 -2.21
N ALA A 144 15.50 -17.19 -2.38
CA ALA A 144 15.09 -15.96 -1.69
C ALA A 144 15.05 -16.17 -0.17
N ARG A 145 14.51 -17.30 0.32
CA ARG A 145 14.53 -17.64 1.74
C ARG A 145 15.95 -17.77 2.28
N LYS A 146 16.81 -18.48 1.57
CA LYS A 146 18.20 -18.70 1.97
C LYS A 146 18.96 -17.37 2.05
N GLU A 147 18.80 -16.49 1.08
CA GLU A 147 19.43 -15.16 1.08
C GLU A 147 19.00 -14.33 2.30
N VAL A 148 17.70 -14.29 2.61
CA VAL A 148 17.18 -13.59 3.79
C VAL A 148 17.77 -14.17 5.08
N ILE A 149 17.83 -15.50 5.22
CA ILE A 149 18.40 -16.17 6.41
C ILE A 149 19.91 -15.90 6.52
N GLU A 150 20.66 -15.90 5.42
CA GLU A 150 22.10 -15.63 5.43
C GLU A 150 22.42 -14.19 5.80
N ILE A 151 21.58 -13.22 5.40
CA ILE A 151 21.80 -11.80 5.68
C ILE A 151 21.34 -11.41 7.08
N PHE A 152 20.14 -11.82 7.49
CA PHE A 152 19.52 -11.38 8.74
C PHE A 152 19.59 -12.42 9.86
N GLY A 153 19.68 -13.71 9.54
CA GLY A 153 19.68 -14.77 10.55
C GLY A 153 18.47 -14.71 11.48
N CYS A 154 18.73 -14.47 12.77
CA CYS A 154 17.71 -14.24 13.81
C CYS A 154 17.66 -12.78 14.29
N GLU A 155 18.30 -11.85 13.55
CA GLU A 155 18.32 -10.43 13.87
C GLU A 155 17.16 -9.68 13.18
N ASP A 156 16.88 -8.47 13.69
CA ASP A 156 15.85 -7.61 13.13
C ASP A 156 16.25 -7.07 11.73
N ILE A 157 15.23 -6.85 10.89
CA ILE A 157 15.41 -6.29 9.55
C ILE A 157 15.98 -4.87 9.66
N ASN A 158 17.10 -4.62 9.01
CA ASN A 158 17.77 -3.33 8.94
C ASN A 158 17.99 -2.85 7.48
N PRO A 159 18.13 -1.54 7.24
CA PRO A 159 18.29 -1.00 5.88
C PRO A 159 19.51 -1.54 5.15
N GLU A 160 20.65 -1.67 5.84
CA GLU A 160 21.91 -2.14 5.25
C GLU A 160 21.84 -3.60 4.78
N GLY A 161 21.03 -4.42 5.43
CA GLY A 161 20.76 -5.80 5.03
C GLY A 161 19.83 -5.86 3.82
N ILE A 162 18.84 -4.96 3.73
CA ILE A 162 17.90 -4.91 2.60
C ILE A 162 18.64 -4.58 1.30
N GLU A 163 19.59 -3.64 1.34
CA GLU A 163 20.42 -3.29 0.17
C GLU A 163 21.24 -4.47 -0.38
N LYS A 164 21.35 -5.58 0.36
CA LYS A 164 22.08 -6.78 -0.03
C LYS A 164 21.18 -7.89 -0.61
N LEU A 165 19.86 -7.70 -0.65
CA LEU A 165 18.88 -8.71 -1.11
C LEU A 165 18.79 -8.79 -2.65
N THR A 166 19.83 -9.31 -3.28
CA THR A 166 19.96 -9.37 -4.75
C THR A 166 18.97 -10.31 -5.43
N VAL A 167 18.47 -11.35 -4.74
CA VAL A 167 17.44 -12.24 -5.31
C VAL A 167 16.10 -11.51 -5.33
N MET A 168 15.78 -10.76 -4.28
CA MET A 168 14.55 -9.95 -4.26
C MET A 168 14.56 -8.86 -5.33
N ASP A 169 15.70 -8.20 -5.56
CA ASP A 169 15.85 -7.23 -6.65
C ASP A 169 15.56 -7.85 -8.03
N LYS A 170 16.07 -9.06 -8.28
CA LYS A 170 15.79 -9.79 -9.52
C LYS A 170 14.33 -10.16 -9.69
N ILE A 171 13.62 -10.41 -8.59
CA ILE A 171 12.17 -10.69 -8.65
C ILE A 171 11.43 -9.39 -9.01
N LEU A 172 11.80 -8.28 -8.39
CA LEU A 172 11.23 -6.96 -8.67
C LEU A 172 11.46 -6.52 -10.12
N GLU A 173 12.62 -6.79 -10.72
CA GLU A 173 12.93 -6.43 -12.11
C GLU A 173 12.07 -7.17 -13.16
N VAL A 174 11.48 -8.31 -12.79
CA VAL A 174 10.73 -9.19 -13.71
C VAL A 174 9.21 -8.98 -13.59
N VAL A 175 8.76 -8.18 -12.62
CA VAL A 175 7.35 -7.80 -12.39
C VAL A 175 7.02 -6.48 -13.10
#